data_AF-A0A6I9NPB9-F1
#
_entry.id   AF-A0A6I9NPB9-F1
#
_cell.length_a   1.000
_cell.length_b   1.000
_cell.length_c   1.000
_cell.angle_alpha   90.00
_cell.angle_beta   90.00
_cell.angle_gamma   90.00
#
_symmetry.space_group_name_H-M   'P 1'
#
loop_
_entity.id
_entity.type
_entity.pdbx_description
1 polymer ?
#
loop_
_entity_poly.entity_id
_entity_poly.type
_entity_poly.pdbx_seq_one_letter_code
_entity_poly.pdbx_strand_id
1 'polypeptide(L)'
;MNTQEWLLPETTASFDELPLQYNGVCGYSLVTRDGLLLPGYPHIGVFHHEEKLYVFSSKEAALTFASSPGDFIAEVAEKAKLSPELIQLLQLHRQFSCVSPYSEVSSLQALSMHTFIYSFYVKM
;
A
#
# COMPACT_ATOMS: atom_id res chain seq x y z
N MET A 1 20.21 1.39 4.27
CA MET A 1 20.34 0.99 2.86
C MET A 1 18.93 0.79 2.35
N ASN A 2 18.42 1.70 1.51
CA ASN A 2 17.06 1.58 0.97
C ASN A 2 17.10 0.59 -0.19
N THR A 3 16.74 -0.66 0.06
CA THR A 3 16.72 -1.72 -0.96
C THR A 3 15.44 -1.56 -1.79
N GLN A 4 15.49 -0.68 -2.79
CA GLN A 4 14.44 -0.57 -3.80
C GLN A 4 14.64 -1.70 -4.81
N GLU A 5 13.65 -2.58 -4.96
CA GLU A 5 13.72 -3.72 -5.88
C GLU A 5 12.51 -3.74 -6.81
N TRP A 6 12.73 -4.15 -8.05
CA TRP A 6 11.66 -4.32 -9.03
C TRP A 6 11.38 -5.80 -9.23
N LEU A 7 10.16 -6.22 -8.90
CA LEU A 7 9.68 -7.58 -9.14
C LEU A 7 9.01 -7.59 -10.52
N LEU A 8 9.56 -8.40 -11.42
CA LEU A 8 9.03 -8.61 -12.77
C LEU A 8 8.10 -9.83 -12.79
N PRO A 9 7.00 -9.78 -13.57
CA PRO A 9 6.00 -10.86 -13.68
C PRO A 9 6.60 -12.25 -13.95
N GLU A 10 7.78 -12.28 -14.56
CA GLU A 10 8.44 -13.49 -15.04
C GLU A 10 9.23 -14.23 -13.94
N THR A 11 9.52 -13.57 -12.82
CA THR A 11 10.43 -14.08 -11.78
C THR A 11 9.70 -14.61 -10.54
N THR A 12 8.41 -14.35 -10.38
CA THR A 12 7.67 -14.61 -9.12
C THR A 12 6.40 -15.43 -9.39
N ALA A 13 6.36 -16.69 -8.93
CA ALA A 13 5.32 -17.66 -9.31
C ALA A 13 3.90 -17.41 -8.75
N SER A 14 3.67 -16.33 -7.99
CA SER A 14 2.35 -15.97 -7.42
C SER A 14 2.13 -14.45 -7.44
N PHE A 15 2.19 -13.80 -8.61
CA PHE A 15 1.88 -12.36 -8.73
C PHE A 15 0.46 -12.00 -8.28
N ASP A 16 -0.49 -12.91 -8.44
CA ASP A 16 -1.89 -12.71 -8.08
C ASP A 16 -2.15 -12.76 -6.56
N GLU A 17 -1.22 -13.32 -5.77
CA GLU A 17 -1.36 -13.45 -4.31
C GLU A 17 -0.48 -12.45 -3.54
N LEU A 18 0.29 -11.61 -4.25
CA LEU A 18 1.14 -10.62 -3.60
C LEU A 18 0.31 -9.59 -2.83
N PRO A 19 0.67 -9.25 -1.58
CA PRO A 19 -0.02 -8.22 -0.82
C PRO A 19 0.32 -6.83 -1.39
N LEU A 20 -0.42 -6.44 -2.42
CA LEU A 20 -0.25 -5.13 -3.06
C LEU A 20 -0.75 -4.02 -2.15
N GLN A 21 0.09 -3.01 -1.96
CA GLN A 21 -0.26 -1.81 -1.24
C GLN A 21 -1.33 -1.02 -1.99
N TYR A 22 -2.10 -0.22 -1.25
CA TYR A 22 -3.18 0.60 -1.80
C TYR A 22 -4.27 -0.22 -2.50
N ASN A 23 -4.42 -1.50 -2.14
CA ASN A 23 -5.35 -2.44 -2.75
C ASN A 23 -5.16 -2.55 -4.29
N GLY A 24 -3.91 -2.46 -4.75
CA GLY A 24 -3.57 -2.53 -6.17
C GLY A 24 -3.80 -1.23 -6.95
N VAL A 25 -4.02 -0.11 -6.27
CA VAL A 25 -4.16 1.21 -6.91
C VAL A 25 -2.79 1.86 -7.12
N CYS A 26 -2.66 2.61 -8.22
CA CYS A 26 -1.49 3.42 -8.51
C CYS A 26 -1.38 4.62 -7.54
N GLY A 27 -0.42 4.55 -6.60
CA GLY A 27 -0.17 5.65 -5.66
C GLY A 27 0.23 6.97 -6.35
N TYR A 28 0.96 6.88 -7.46
CA TYR A 28 1.32 8.05 -8.28
C TYR A 28 0.07 8.78 -8.83
N SER A 29 -0.92 8.06 -9.38
CA SER A 29 -2.11 8.72 -9.93
C SER A 29 -2.95 9.39 -8.86
N LEU A 30 -3.02 8.80 -7.66
CA LEU A 30 -3.70 9.41 -6.51
C LEU A 30 -3.09 10.78 -6.17
N VAL A 31 -1.77 10.86 -6.20
CA VAL A 31 -1.03 12.10 -5.91
C VAL A 31 -1.15 13.11 -7.04
N THR A 32 -0.80 12.72 -8.27
CA THR A 32 -0.64 13.67 -9.38
C THR A 32 -1.96 14.07 -10.06
N ARG A 33 -3.05 13.32 -9.86
CA ARG A 33 -4.35 13.56 -10.49
C ARG A 33 -5.48 13.76 -9.48
N ASP A 34 -5.22 14.54 -8.42
CA ASP A 34 -6.24 14.97 -7.44
C ASP A 34 -7.07 13.83 -6.82
N GLY A 35 -6.42 12.72 -6.48
CA GLY A 35 -7.09 11.57 -5.86
C GLY A 35 -7.67 10.58 -6.86
N LEU A 36 -7.35 10.68 -8.16
CA LEU A 36 -7.79 9.70 -9.14
C LEU A 36 -7.18 8.31 -8.86
N LEU A 37 -8.06 7.39 -8.50
CA LEU A 37 -7.76 5.98 -8.28
C LEU A 37 -7.71 5.26 -9.62
N LEU A 38 -6.50 5.03 -10.14
CA LEU A 38 -6.31 4.16 -11.29
C LEU A 38 -5.80 2.79 -10.84
N PRO A 39 -6.37 1.69 -11.35
CA PRO A 39 -5.81 0.38 -11.09
C PRO A 39 -4.38 0.33 -11.61
N GLY A 40 -3.49 -0.22 -10.79
CA GLY A 40 -2.13 -0.53 -11.20
C GLY A 40 -2.10 -1.81 -12.03
N TYR A 41 -1.11 -1.89 -12.90
CA TYR A 41 -0.89 -3.02 -13.78
C TYR A 41 0.39 -3.75 -13.37
N PRO A 42 0.30 -4.93 -12.73
CA PRO A 42 1.48 -5.68 -12.27
C PRO A 42 2.45 -6.06 -13.40
N HIS A 43 1.94 -6.19 -14.63
CA HIS A 43 2.76 -6.51 -15.81
C HIS A 43 3.80 -5.42 -16.16
N ILE A 44 3.61 -4.19 -15.67
CA ILE A 44 4.57 -3.09 -15.84
C ILE A 44 5.79 -3.29 -14.94
N GLY A 45 5.63 -4.05 -13.85
CA GLY A 45 6.59 -4.23 -12.79
C GLY A 45 6.00 -3.80 -11.44
N VAL A 46 6.26 -4.58 -10.41
CA VAL A 46 5.88 -4.27 -9.03
C VAL A 46 7.10 -3.69 -8.33
N PHE A 47 6.94 -2.52 -7.72
CA PHE A 47 8.01 -1.85 -7.00
C PHE A 47 7.97 -2.24 -5.52
N HIS A 48 9.08 -2.77 -5.02
CA HIS A 48 9.25 -3.13 -3.63
C HIS A 48 10.02 -2.04 -2.88
N HIS A 49 9.41 -1.52 -1.82
CA HIS A 49 10.00 -0.50 -0.95
C HIS A 49 9.54 -0.70 0.50
N GLU A 50 10.48 -0.84 1.43
CA GLU A 50 10.20 -1.01 2.86
C GLU A 50 9.16 -2.10 3.16
N GLU A 51 9.34 -3.30 2.60
CA GLU A 51 8.43 -4.45 2.75
C GLU A 51 7.03 -4.25 2.15
N LYS A 52 6.83 -3.18 1.37
CA LYS A 52 5.56 -2.88 0.69
C LYS A 52 5.73 -2.99 -0.82
N LEU A 53 4.69 -3.50 -1.46
CA LEU A 53 4.64 -3.73 -2.90
C LEU A 53 3.70 -2.73 -3.56
N TYR A 54 4.20 -1.99 -4.54
CA TYR A 54 3.46 -0.94 -5.23
C TYR A 54 3.30 -1.27 -6.71
N VAL A 55 2.12 -0.99 -7.25
CA VAL A 55 1.79 -1.16 -8.67
C VAL A 55 1.48 0.18 -9.31
N PHE A 56 1.69 0.28 -10.62
CA PHE A 56 1.53 1.52 -11.37
C PHE A 56 0.69 1.33 -12.62
N SER A 57 0.01 2.41 -13.02
CA SER A 57 -0.79 2.43 -14.25
C SER A 57 0.06 2.59 -15.52
N SER A 58 1.30 3.10 -15.39
CA SER A 58 2.22 3.29 -16.52
C SER A 58 3.69 3.15 -16.08
N LYS A 59 4.60 2.92 -17.04
CA LYS A 59 6.05 2.87 -16.77
C LYS A 59 6.58 4.20 -16.26
N GLU A 60 6.07 5.31 -16.79
CA GLU A 60 6.48 6.67 -16.40
C GLU A 60 6.08 6.96 -14.95
N ALA A 61 4.87 6.56 -14.54
CA ALA A 61 4.42 6.66 -13.16
C ALA A 61 5.35 5.87 -12.21
N ALA A 62 5.75 4.67 -12.64
CA ALA A 62 6.64 3.80 -11.88
C ALA A 62 8.03 4.43 -11.68
N LEU A 63 8.65 4.96 -12.75
CA LEU A 63 9.95 5.62 -12.70
C LEU A 63 9.92 6.91 -11.85
N THR A 64 8.86 7.69 -11.99
CA THR A 64 8.69 8.94 -11.22
C THR A 64 8.54 8.62 -9.75
N PHE A 65 7.71 7.63 -9.40
CA PHE A 65 7.55 7.18 -8.02
C PHE A 65 8.86 6.63 -7.45
N ALA A 66 9.60 5.83 -8.20
CA ALA A 66 10.87 5.26 -7.74
C ALA A 66 11.97 6.30 -7.49
N SER A 67 11.88 7.47 -8.15
CA SER A 67 12.82 8.58 -7.92
C SER A 67 12.68 9.17 -6.52
N SER A 68 11.44 9.25 -6.01
CA SER A 68 11.13 9.83 -4.69
C SER A 68 9.97 9.11 -4.00
N PRO A 69 10.08 7.81 -3.64
CA PRO A 69 8.94 7.04 -3.15
C PRO A 69 8.44 7.55 -1.80
N GLY A 70 9.34 8.03 -0.93
CA GLY A 70 8.97 8.57 0.38
C GLY A 70 8.03 9.77 0.30
N ASP A 71 8.29 10.68 -0.67
CA ASP A 71 7.45 11.87 -0.89
C ASP A 71 6.05 11.47 -1.34
N PHE A 72 5.95 10.56 -2.32
CA PHE A 72 4.66 10.06 -2.78
C PHE A 72 3.90 9.31 -1.69
N ILE A 73 4.57 8.47 -0.89
CA ILE A 73 3.93 7.73 0.21
C ILE A 73 3.38 8.70 1.26
N ALA A 74 4.16 9.72 1.62
CA ALA A 74 3.74 10.75 2.56
C ALA A 74 2.54 11.54 2.01
N GLU A 75 2.57 11.92 0.73
CA GLU A 75 1.49 12.67 0.11
C GLU A 75 0.20 11.85 -0.05
N VAL A 76 0.32 10.55 -0.38
CA VAL A 76 -0.83 9.62 -0.34
C VAL A 76 -1.44 9.58 1.06
N ALA A 77 -0.62 9.53 2.11
CA ALA A 77 -1.10 9.53 3.49
C ALA A 77 -1.79 10.85 3.86
N GLU A 78 -1.25 12.00 3.46
CA GLU A 78 -1.89 13.30 3.67
C GLU A 78 -3.25 13.38 2.96
N LYS A 79 -3.34 12.95 1.69
CA LYS A 79 -4.62 12.91 0.98
C LYS A 79 -5.62 11.97 1.65
N ALA A 80 -5.17 10.82 2.14
CA ALA A 80 -6.03 9.89 2.85
C ALA A 80 -6.51 10.44 4.20
N LYS A 81 -5.72 11.28 4.89
CA LYS A 81 -6.16 11.97 6.11
C LYS A 81 -7.27 12.98 5.84
N LEU A 82 -7.24 13.64 4.68
CA LEU A 82 -8.26 14.61 4.27
C LEU A 82 -9.56 13.94 3.79
N SER A 83 -9.49 12.70 3.34
CA SER A 83 -10.64 11.96 2.78
C SER A 83 -10.73 10.56 3.40
N PRO A 84 -11.55 10.35 4.44
CA PRO A 84 -11.68 9.07 5.13
C PRO A 84 -12.11 7.92 4.19
N GLU A 85 -12.78 8.23 3.08
CA GLU A 85 -13.14 7.27 2.03
C GLU A 85 -11.91 6.60 1.42
N LEU A 86 -10.80 7.36 1.24
CA LEU A 86 -9.55 6.83 0.70
C LEU A 86 -8.89 5.83 1.65
N ILE A 87 -9.01 6.02 2.97
CA ILE A 87 -8.49 5.08 3.97
C ILE A 87 -9.14 3.71 3.80
N GLN A 88 -10.45 3.70 3.53
CA GLN A 88 -11.21 2.47 3.31
C GLN A 88 -10.93 1.86 1.94
N LEU A 89 -10.93 2.67 0.87
CA LEU A 89 -10.73 2.22 -0.52
C LEU A 89 -9.33 1.67 -0.78
N LEU A 90 -8.31 2.37 -0.29
CA LEU A 90 -6.91 1.96 -0.40
C LEU A 90 -6.52 0.91 0.64
N GLN A 91 -7.47 0.55 1.50
CA GLN A 91 -7.28 -0.38 2.61
C GLN A 91 -6.03 -0.05 3.44
N LEU A 92 -5.81 1.23 3.75
CA LEU A 92 -4.66 1.65 4.57
C LEU A 92 -4.71 1.05 5.99
N HIS A 93 -5.88 0.58 6.42
CA HIS A 93 -6.09 -0.20 7.63
C HIS A 93 -5.50 -1.62 7.58
N ARG A 94 -5.22 -2.19 6.39
CA ARG A 94 -4.68 -3.56 6.22
C ARG A 94 -3.22 -3.73 6.64
N GLN A 95 -2.59 -2.70 7.18
CA GLN A 95 -1.26 -2.79 7.79
C GLN A 95 -1.17 -3.77 8.99
N PHE A 96 -2.28 -4.40 9.41
CA PHE A 96 -2.32 -5.36 10.53
C PHE A 96 -3.03 -6.68 10.21
N SER A 97 -3.17 -7.06 8.95
CA SER A 97 -3.71 -8.38 8.58
C SER A 97 -2.59 -9.34 8.18
N CYS A 98 -1.60 -9.54 9.06
CA CYS A 98 -0.86 -10.81 9.03
C CYS A 98 -1.79 -11.88 9.61
N VAL A 99 -2.69 -12.37 8.77
CA VAL A 99 -3.37 -13.64 8.99
C VAL A 99 -3.45 -14.29 7.62
N SER A 100 -2.39 -15.04 7.31
CA SER A 100 -2.47 -16.11 6.33
C SER A 100 -3.64 -17.02 6.75
N PRO A 101 -4.51 -17.46 5.82
CA PRO A 101 -5.37 -18.59 6.10
C PRO A 101 -4.51 -19.85 5.96
N TYR A 102 -3.74 -20.18 6.99
CA TYR A 102 -3.36 -21.57 7.18
C TYR A 102 -3.57 -21.97 8.64
N SER A 103 -4.60 -22.81 8.81
CA SER A 103 -4.90 -23.67 9.95
C SER A 103 -4.96 -23.05 11.34
N GLU A 104 -6.17 -23.12 11.91
CA GLU A 104 -6.45 -23.35 13.33
C GLU A 104 -6.19 -22.22 14.33
N VAL A 105 -7.31 -21.61 14.74
CA VAL A 105 -7.69 -21.15 16.08
C VAL A 105 -6.55 -20.98 17.11
N SER A 106 -6.26 -19.73 17.48
CA SER A 106 -6.13 -19.39 18.90
C SER A 106 -6.33 -17.90 19.17
N SER A 107 -7.38 -17.64 19.94
CA SER A 107 -7.60 -16.51 20.82
C SER A 107 -6.30 -15.96 21.42
N LEU A 108 -6.05 -14.65 21.26
CA LEU A 108 -5.41 -13.72 22.23
C LEU A 108 -4.76 -12.49 21.52
N GLN A 109 -5.49 -11.63 20.80
CA GLN A 109 -4.94 -10.30 20.40
C GLN A 109 -5.95 -9.13 20.40
N ALA A 110 -7.07 -9.24 21.12
CA ALA A 110 -8.05 -8.15 21.21
C ALA A 110 -7.60 -6.94 22.07
N LEU A 111 -6.47 -7.02 22.79
CA LEU A 111 -6.07 -5.99 23.76
C LEU A 111 -5.06 -4.95 23.25
N SER A 112 -4.53 -5.07 22.01
CA SER A 112 -3.59 -4.09 21.45
C SER A 112 -4.25 -3.04 20.54
N MET A 113 -5.45 -3.30 20.02
CA MET A 113 -6.13 -2.42 19.06
C MET A 113 -6.74 -1.16 19.68
N HIS A 114 -7.06 -1.16 20.97
CA HIS A 114 -7.70 -0.01 21.61
C HIS A 114 -6.75 1.19 21.78
N THR A 115 -5.45 0.97 21.95
CA THR A 115 -4.47 2.05 22.20
C THR A 115 -4.11 2.81 20.92
N PHE A 116 -4.11 2.15 19.76
CA PHE A 116 -3.74 2.77 18.49
C PHE A 116 -4.86 3.63 17.89
N ILE A 117 -6.11 3.17 17.98
CA ILE A 117 -7.27 3.97 17.59
C ILE A 117 -7.35 5.23 18.47
N TYR A 118 -7.10 5.10 19.78
CA TYR A 118 -7.05 6.25 20.68
C TYR A 118 -5.92 7.24 20.34
N SER A 119 -4.72 6.80 19.96
CA SER A 119 -3.66 7.74 19.51
C SER A 119 -4.01 8.46 18.21
N PHE A 120 -4.72 7.81 17.29
CA PHE A 120 -5.17 8.43 16.04
C PHE A 120 -6.33 9.41 16.28
N TYR A 121 -7.24 9.09 17.19
CA TYR A 121 -8.37 9.95 17.56
C TYR A 121 -7.99 11.13 18.46
N VAL A 122 -7.00 10.99 19.35
CA VAL A 122 -6.58 12.04 20.32
C VAL A 122 -5.61 13.06 19.70
N LYS A 123 -5.11 12.80 18.47
CA LYS A 123 -4.23 13.73 17.74
C LYS A 123 -4.97 14.53 16.64
N MET A 124 -6.28 14.34 16.49
CA MET A 124 -7.19 15.26 15.79
C MET A 124 -7.71 16.32 16.77
#